data_AF-A0A2M9QBL9-F1
#
_entry.id   AF-A0A2M9QBL9-F1
#
_cell.length_a   1.000
_cell.length_b   1.000
_cell.length_c   1.000
_cell.angle_alpha   90.00
_cell.angle_beta   90.00
_cell.angle_gamma   90.00
#
_symmetry.space_group_name_H-M   'P 1'
#
loop_
_entity.id
_entity.type
_entity.pdbx_description
1 polymer ?
#
loop_
_entity_poly.entity_id
_entity_poly.type
_entity_poly.pdbx_seq_one_letter_code
_entity_poly.pdbx_strand_id
1 'polypeptide(L)'
;LERLHDSTTGLLANARLEQMRHSGDDWLLTLADGRQLRAPLVVAADGANSAVRRLAGCATREWDYLHHAIVTSVRCENAHRATAWQRFTDDGPLAFLPLPDRGDEHWCSIVWST
;
A
#
# COMPACT_ATOMS: atom_id res chain seq x y z
N LEU A 1 -14.72 1.01 2.81
CA LEU A 1 -15.31 0.22 3.92
C LEU A 1 -16.81 0.05 3.74
N GLU A 2 -17.55 1.08 3.33
CA GLU A 2 -19.01 0.98 3.10
C GLU A 2 -19.41 -0.18 2.19
N ARG A 3 -18.70 -0.41 1.07
CA ARG A 3 -18.94 -1.57 0.19
C ARG A 3 -18.69 -2.95 0.82
N LEU A 4 -18.02 -3.03 1.97
CA LEU A 4 -17.81 -4.28 2.72
C LEU A 4 -18.94 -4.55 3.70
N HIS A 5 -19.71 -3.53 4.12
CA HIS A 5 -20.82 -3.72 5.06
C HIS A 5 -21.98 -4.51 4.42
N ASP A 6 -22.16 -4.38 3.11
CA ASP A 6 -23.21 -5.07 2.36
C ASP A 6 -22.74 -6.42 1.78
N SER A 7 -21.53 -6.89 2.13
CA SER A 7 -21.01 -8.17 1.66
C SER A 7 -21.02 -9.24 2.76
N THR A 8 -20.85 -10.50 2.35
CA THR A 8 -20.68 -11.63 3.27
C THR A 8 -19.27 -11.70 3.87
N THR A 9 -18.45 -10.65 3.71
CA THR A 9 -17.05 -10.64 4.11
C THR A 9 -16.93 -10.17 5.55
N GLY A 10 -16.39 -11.01 6.43
CA GLY A 10 -16.01 -10.61 7.78
C GLY A 10 -14.74 -9.77 7.77
N LEU A 11 -14.74 -8.62 8.45
CA LEU A 11 -13.55 -7.81 8.69
C LEU A 11 -13.11 -7.94 10.14
N LEU A 12 -11.90 -8.46 10.35
CA LEU A 12 -11.26 -8.50 11.67
C LEU A 12 -10.25 -7.35 11.77
N ALA A 13 -10.71 -6.20 12.27
CA ALA A 13 -9.82 -5.07 12.54
C ALA A 13 -8.84 -5.39 13.68
N ASN A 14 -7.67 -4.73 13.67
CA ASN A 14 -6.61 -4.90 14.68
C ASN A 14 -6.14 -6.36 14.86
N ALA A 15 -6.32 -7.20 13.84
CA ALA A 15 -5.84 -8.57 13.82
C ALA A 15 -4.44 -8.64 13.21
N ARG A 16 -3.43 -8.90 14.05
CA ARG A 16 -2.05 -9.14 13.59
C ARG A 16 -1.77 -10.63 13.57
N LEU A 17 -1.35 -11.16 12.42
CA LEU A 17 -0.89 -12.54 12.29
C LEU A 17 0.48 -12.71 12.96
N GLU A 18 0.63 -13.71 13.83
CA GLU A 18 1.91 -14.06 14.46
C GLU A 18 2.48 -15.39 14.00
N GLN A 19 1.59 -16.37 13.79
CA GLN A 19 2.00 -17.70 13.36
C GLN A 19 1.07 -18.23 12.29
N MET A 20 1.64 -18.98 11.36
CA MET A 20 0.91 -19.68 10.32
C MET A 20 1.54 -21.05 10.14
N ARG A 21 0.71 -22.10 10.14
CA ARG A 21 1.15 -23.48 9.92
C ARG A 21 0.10 -24.29 9.17
N HIS A 22 0.55 -25.31 8.46
CA HIS A 22 -0.36 -26.30 7.89
C HIS A 22 -0.98 -27.17 9.00
N SER A 23 -2.24 -27.53 8.82
CA SER A 23 -3.00 -28.42 9.68
C SER A 23 -3.93 -29.29 8.83
N GLY A 24 -3.38 -30.35 8.23
CA GLY A 24 -4.10 -31.13 7.20
C GLY A 24 -4.17 -30.32 5.90
N ASP A 25 -5.36 -30.24 5.32
CA ASP A 25 -5.62 -29.49 4.07
C ASP A 25 -5.77 -27.96 4.30
N ASP A 26 -5.83 -27.53 5.56
CA ASP A 26 -6.04 -26.13 5.94
C ASP A 26 -4.78 -25.45 6.47
N TRP A 27 -4.82 -24.12 6.46
CA TRP A 27 -3.95 -23.25 7.24
C TRP A 27 -4.56 -22.97 8.61
N LEU A 28 -3.73 -23.04 9.64
CA LEU A 28 -4.04 -22.55 10.98
C LEU A 28 -3.22 -21.29 11.26
N LEU A 29 -3.95 -20.19 11.48
CA LEU A 29 -3.41 -18.86 11.74
C LEU A 29 -3.61 -18.53 13.22
N THR A 30 -2.54 -18.14 13.91
CA THR A 30 -2.62 -17.60 15.28
C THR A 30 -2.42 -16.10 15.22
N LEU A 31 -3.39 -15.34 15.75
CA LEU A 31 -3.33 -13.90 15.88
C LEU A 31 -2.64 -13.49 17.19
N ALA A 32 -2.16 -12.24 17.25
CA ALA A 32 -1.45 -11.70 18.41
C ALA A 32 -2.28 -11.66 19.71
N ASP A 33 -3.60 -11.66 19.60
CA ASP A 33 -4.52 -11.75 20.75
C ASP A 33 -4.87 -13.19 21.13
N GLY A 34 -4.18 -14.18 20.54
CA GLY A 34 -4.37 -15.60 20.80
C GLY A 34 -5.50 -16.26 20.02
N ARG A 35 -6.35 -15.48 19.31
CA ARG A 35 -7.40 -16.06 18.46
C ARG A 35 -6.78 -16.93 17.37
N GLN A 36 -7.47 -18.02 17.04
CA GLN A 36 -7.07 -18.92 15.97
C GLN A 36 -8.10 -18.91 14.85
N LEU A 37 -7.61 -18.82 13.61
CA LEU A 37 -8.43 -18.88 12.40
C LEU A 37 -7.98 -20.08 11.57
N ARG A 38 -8.94 -20.76 10.95
CA ARG A 38 -8.69 -21.84 9.99
C ARG A 38 -9.21 -21.43 8.63
N ALA A 39 -8.40 -21.66 7.61
CA ALA A 39 -8.80 -21.38 6.23
C ALA A 39 -8.12 -22.33 5.25
N PRO A 40 -8.82 -22.82 4.21
CA PRO A 40 -8.22 -23.63 3.17
C PRO A 40 -7.30 -22.81 2.25
N LEU A 41 -7.49 -21.49 2.18
CA LEU A 41 -6.69 -20.57 1.38
C LEU A 41 -6.40 -19.29 2.17
N VAL A 42 -5.15 -18.85 2.12
CA VAL A 42 -4.70 -17.56 2.64
C VAL A 42 -4.18 -16.73 1.48
N VAL A 43 -4.72 -15.52 1.32
CA VAL A 43 -4.24 -14.54 0.34
C VAL A 43 -3.45 -13.46 1.07
N ALA A 44 -2.17 -13.33 0.73
CA ALA A 44 -1.31 -12.28 1.29
C ALA A 44 -1.56 -10.94 0.55
N ALA A 45 -2.13 -9.97 1.26
CA ALA A 45 -2.33 -8.59 0.79
C ALA A 45 -1.81 -7.56 1.83
N ASP A 46 -0.79 -7.95 2.59
CA ASP A 46 -0.23 -7.24 3.75
C ASP A 46 1.05 -6.44 3.44
N GLY A 47 1.18 -5.97 2.19
CA GLY A 47 2.21 -5.03 1.76
C GLY A 47 3.60 -5.62 1.53
N ALA A 48 4.57 -4.74 1.28
CA ALA A 48 5.94 -5.13 0.92
C ALA A 48 6.63 -5.97 2.02
N ASN A 49 6.37 -5.70 3.30
CA ASN A 49 6.93 -6.42 4.45
C ASN A 49 6.04 -7.57 4.96
N SER A 50 5.33 -8.24 4.04
CA SER A 50 4.36 -9.30 4.31
C SER A 50 4.83 -10.32 5.36
N ALA A 51 4.04 -10.46 6.43
CA ALA A 51 4.21 -11.50 7.43
C ALA A 51 3.80 -12.87 6.87
N VAL A 52 2.73 -12.93 6.07
CA VAL A 52 2.26 -14.17 5.44
C VAL A 52 3.35 -14.75 4.54
N ARG A 53 3.97 -13.92 3.69
CA ARG A 53 5.05 -14.35 2.79
C ARG A 53 6.24 -14.91 3.56
N ARG A 54 6.67 -14.21 4.62
CA ARG A 54 7.76 -14.66 5.50
C ARG A 54 7.44 -15.99 6.18
N LEU A 55 6.23 -16.13 6.74
CA LEU A 55 5.80 -17.34 7.43
C LEU A 55 5.58 -18.54 6.49
N ALA A 56 5.23 -18.28 5.23
CA ALA A 56 5.14 -19.30 4.18
C ALA A 56 6.50 -19.73 3.62
N GLY A 57 7.59 -19.06 3.98
CA GLY A 57 8.93 -19.35 3.45
C GLY A 57 9.12 -18.93 1.98
N CYS A 58 8.29 -18.02 1.46
CA CYS A 58 8.42 -17.54 0.10
C CYS A 58 9.60 -16.55 -0.02
N ALA A 59 10.65 -16.95 -0.72
CA ALA A 59 11.80 -16.09 -0.98
C ALA A 59 11.42 -14.90 -1.88
N THR A 60 12.03 -13.74 -1.62
CA THR A 60 11.94 -12.53 -2.45
C THR A 60 13.27 -12.19 -3.06
N ARG A 61 13.22 -11.49 -4.20
CA ARG A 61 14.38 -10.81 -4.77
C ARG A 61 14.11 -9.31 -4.69
N GLU A 62 15.04 -8.60 -4.07
CA GLU A 62 14.97 -7.16 -3.89
C GLU A 62 16.07 -6.51 -4.72
N TRP A 63 15.74 -5.36 -5.28
CA TRP A 63 16.69 -4.49 -5.96
C TRP A 63 16.49 -3.09 -5.42
N ASP A 64 17.54 -2.57 -4.80
CA ASP A 64 17.58 -1.18 -4.44
C ASP A 64 17.85 -0.37 -5.72
N TYR A 65 16.91 0.51 -6.07
CA TYR A 65 17.09 1.40 -7.21
C TYR A 65 18.06 2.54 -6.92
N LEU A 66 18.53 2.71 -5.67
CA LEU A 66 19.44 3.77 -5.24
C LEU A 66 18.93 5.19 -5.53
N HIS A 67 17.63 5.34 -5.77
CA HIS A 67 16.95 6.62 -5.95
C HIS A 67 16.09 6.88 -4.72
N HIS A 68 16.12 8.11 -4.25
CA HIS A 68 15.19 8.60 -3.23
C HIS A 68 14.06 9.36 -3.90
N ALA A 69 12.84 9.24 -3.37
CA ALA A 69 11.71 10.01 -3.86
C ALA A 69 11.14 10.89 -2.74
N ILE A 70 11.09 12.21 -2.99
CA ILE A 70 10.34 13.14 -2.15
C ILE A 70 8.89 13.12 -2.61
N VAL A 71 7.99 12.84 -1.67
CA VAL A 71 6.55 12.94 -1.89
C VAL A 71 5.97 13.97 -0.93
N THR A 72 5.35 15.00 -1.48
CA THR A 72 4.70 16.05 -0.68
C THR A 72 3.57 16.72 -1.46
N SER A 73 2.78 17.57 -0.80
CA SER A 73 1.78 18.42 -1.45
C SER A 73 2.32 19.84 -1.58
N VAL A 74 2.16 20.43 -2.76
CA VAL A 74 2.57 21.81 -3.05
C VAL A 74 1.38 22.61 -3.53
N ARG A 75 1.32 23.88 -3.11
CA ARG A 75 0.38 24.85 -3.65
C ARG A 75 0.99 25.50 -4.88
N CYS A 76 0.29 25.42 -6.00
CA CYS A 76 0.68 26.01 -7.27
C CYS A 76 0.03 27.39 -7.43
N GLU A 77 0.75 28.31 -8.06
CA GLU A 77 0.21 29.62 -8.44
C GLU A 77 -0.89 29.49 -9.51
N ASN A 78 -0.70 28.56 -10.45
CA ASN A 78 -1.60 28.34 -11.58
C ASN A 78 -2.39 27.04 -11.41
N ALA A 79 -3.63 27.03 -11.93
CA ALA A 79 -4.46 25.84 -12.01
C ALA A 79 -3.76 24.73 -12.81
N HIS A 80 -3.76 23.51 -12.27
CA HIS A 80 -3.23 22.33 -12.96
C HIS A 80 -4.14 21.86 -14.11
N ARG A 81 -5.38 22.39 -14.23
CA ARG A 81 -6.34 22.10 -15.31
C ARG A 81 -6.63 20.61 -15.50
N ALA A 82 -6.71 19.88 -14.39
CA ALA A 82 -6.82 18.42 -14.37
C ALA A 82 -5.73 17.66 -15.16
N THR A 83 -4.55 18.27 -15.37
CA THR A 83 -3.44 17.69 -16.11
C THR A 83 -2.33 17.25 -15.18
N ALA A 84 -1.93 15.98 -15.26
CA ALA A 84 -0.69 15.50 -14.65
C ALA A 84 0.51 15.89 -15.53
N TRP A 85 1.51 16.51 -14.91
CA TRP A 85 2.74 16.94 -15.59
C TRP A 85 3.91 16.12 -15.08
N GLN A 86 4.83 15.76 -15.97
CA GLN A 86 6.09 15.14 -15.58
C GLN A 86 7.22 15.70 -16.43
N ARG A 87 8.30 16.11 -15.76
CA ARG A 87 9.54 16.53 -16.41
C ARG A 87 10.65 15.57 -16.04
N PHE A 88 11.36 15.08 -17.04
CA PHE A 88 12.59 14.31 -16.85
C PHE A 88 13.78 15.27 -16.87
N THR A 89 14.65 15.19 -15.88
CA THR A 89 15.91 15.94 -15.80
C THR A 89 17.08 15.00 -15.58
N ASP A 90 18.30 15.51 -15.68
CA ASP A 90 19.51 14.74 -15.39
C ASP A 90 19.55 14.24 -13.94
N ASP A 91 18.94 14.99 -13.01
CA ASP A 91 18.81 14.63 -11.58
C ASP A 91 17.57 13.76 -11.29
N GLY A 92 16.92 13.20 -12.32
CA GLY A 92 15.72 12.36 -12.19
C GLY A 92 14.40 13.05 -12.54
N PRO A 93 13.27 12.31 -12.51
CA PRO A 93 11.94 12.84 -12.83
C PRO A 93 11.29 13.63 -11.68
N LEU A 94 10.57 14.68 -12.04
CA LEU A 94 9.65 15.42 -11.19
C LEU A 94 8.24 15.38 -11.78
N ALA A 95 7.30 14.79 -11.04
CA ALA A 95 5.89 14.67 -11.41
C ALA A 95 5.01 15.54 -10.52
N PHE A 96 3.96 16.12 -11.12
CA PHE A 96 2.88 16.86 -10.47
C PHE A 96 1.56 16.14 -10.76
N LEU A 97 0.92 15.64 -9.70
CA LEU A 97 -0.37 14.96 -9.74
C LEU A 97 -1.46 15.89 -9.19
N PRO A 98 -2.45 16.28 -10.01
CA PRO A 98 -3.57 17.11 -9.58
C PRO A 98 -4.26 16.59 -8.31
N LEU A 99 -4.44 17.46 -7.33
CA LEU A 99 -5.34 17.24 -6.20
C LEU A 99 -6.60 18.10 -6.39
N PRO A 100 -7.72 17.79 -5.71
CA PRO A 100 -8.89 18.67 -5.76
C PRO A 100 -8.56 20.09 -5.29
N ASP A 101 -8.97 21.08 -6.08
CA ASP A 101 -8.86 22.50 -5.71
C ASP A 101 -9.64 22.80 -4.41
N ARG A 102 -9.14 23.77 -3.63
CA ARG A 102 -9.80 24.27 -2.42
C ARG A 102 -10.04 25.77 -2.55
N GLY A 103 -11.18 26.14 -3.15
CA GLY A 103 -11.41 27.53 -3.56
C GLY A 103 -10.46 27.91 -4.70
N ASP A 104 -9.75 29.03 -4.56
CA ASP A 104 -8.74 29.50 -5.52
C ASP A 104 -7.33 28.90 -5.27
N GLU A 105 -7.21 27.92 -4.37
CA GLU A 105 -5.94 27.23 -4.12
C GLU A 105 -5.79 25.98 -4.99
N HIS A 106 -4.76 26.00 -5.83
CA HIS A 106 -4.40 24.90 -6.71
C HIS A 106 -3.37 24.00 -6.05
N TRP A 107 -3.66 22.72 -5.89
CA TRP A 107 -2.78 21.79 -5.18
C TRP A 107 -2.35 20.64 -6.08
N CYS A 108 -1.08 20.24 -5.94
CA CYS A 108 -0.56 19.02 -6.55
C CYS A 108 0.16 18.19 -5.51
N SER A 109 0.03 16.87 -5.59
CA SER A 109 0.99 15.96 -4.97
C SER A 109 2.17 15.82 -5.92
N ILE A 110 3.38 16.03 -5.43
CA ILE A 110 4.59 15.82 -6.21
C ILE A 110 5.25 14.49 -5.87
N VAL A 111 5.90 13.91 -6.86
CA VAL A 111 6.90 12.86 -6.69
C VAL A 111 8.16 13.35 -7.38
N TRP A 112 9.23 13.56 -6.62
CA TRP A 112 10.53 13.97 -7.14
C TRP A 112 11.56 12.91 -6.82
N SER A 113 12.01 12.19 -7.84
CA SER A 113 13.06 11.19 -7.71
C SER A 113 14.42 11.85 -7.94
N THR A 114 15.35 11.63 -7.00
CA THR A 114 16.74 12.11 -6.98
C THR A 114 17.71 10.97 -6.74
#